data_AF-A0A2E2VBW4-F1
#
_entry.id   AF-A0A2E2VBW4-F1
#
_cell.length_a   1.000
_cell.length_b   1.000
_cell.length_c   1.000
_cell.angle_alpha   90.00
_cell.angle_beta   90.00
_cell.angle_gamma   90.00
#
_symmetry.space_group_name_H-M   'P 1'
#
loop_
_entity.id
_entity.type
_entity.pdbx_description
1 polymer ?
#
loop_
_entity_poly.entity_id
_entity_poly.type
_entity_poly.pdbx_seq_one_letter_code
_entity_poly.pdbx_strand_id
1 'polypeptide(L)'
;SNNLAKFMSAYMNDGVYNGVRILNSDTIELMKTIHNPISNSMQGLMWYYKNSNGRELFGHNGSDTGSSTEMFISFSENIGVVLLTNSNNYDAMIQIENNLFDFAEETNFMLIGDINNDGIINILDIIQMVNLILVNEYSNSADINDDGIVNILDVVQIVTIILS
;
A
#
# COMPACT_ATOMS: atom_id res chain seq x y z
N SER A 1 -8.73 10.68 3.42
CA SER A 1 -7.86 9.48 3.38
C SER A 1 -7.13 9.36 2.04
N ASN A 2 -7.82 9.30 0.89
CA ASN A 2 -7.19 9.01 -0.42
C ASN A 2 -5.95 9.84 -0.76
N ASN A 3 -5.95 11.17 -0.55
CA ASN A 3 -4.77 11.99 -0.85
C ASN A 3 -3.56 11.67 0.05
N LEU A 4 -3.79 11.35 1.33
CA LEU A 4 -2.73 10.93 2.25
C LEU A 4 -2.17 9.56 1.85
N ALA A 5 -3.03 8.63 1.40
CA ALA A 5 -2.58 7.33 0.91
C ALA A 5 -1.70 7.46 -0.35
N LYS A 6 -2.06 8.34 -1.30
CA LYS A 6 -1.21 8.63 -2.49
C LYS A 6 0.15 9.18 -2.09
N PHE A 7 0.15 10.09 -1.11
CA PHE A 7 1.37 10.67 -0.58
C PHE A 7 2.26 9.63 0.11
N MET A 8 1.68 8.78 0.96
CA MET A 8 2.40 7.66 1.59
C MET A 8 2.96 6.68 0.56
N SER A 9 2.17 6.33 -0.46
CA SER A 9 2.60 5.47 -1.56
C SER A 9 3.85 6.02 -2.25
N ALA A 10 3.97 7.35 -2.39
CA ALA A 10 5.19 7.95 -2.92
C ALA A 10 6.41 7.73 -2.01
N TYR A 11 6.26 7.80 -0.68
CA TYR A 11 7.37 7.51 0.26
C TYR A 11 7.73 6.03 0.30
N MET A 12 6.74 5.15 0.14
CA MET A 12 6.95 3.70 0.04
C MET A 12 7.73 3.31 -1.22
N ASN A 13 7.54 4.06 -2.31
CA ASN A 13 8.14 3.78 -3.63
C ASN A 13 9.24 4.80 -4.00
N ASP A 14 10.07 5.21 -3.03
CA ASP A 14 11.25 6.07 -3.24
C ASP A 14 10.98 7.34 -4.09
N GLY A 15 9.83 7.95 -3.85
CA GLY A 15 9.39 9.21 -4.47
C GLY A 15 8.62 9.03 -5.78
N VAL A 16 8.24 7.79 -6.14
CA VAL A 16 7.44 7.48 -7.35
C VAL A 16 5.99 7.22 -6.96
N TYR A 17 5.06 7.83 -7.70
CA TYR A 17 3.63 7.53 -7.60
C TYR A 17 3.07 7.31 -9.00
N ASN A 18 2.39 6.19 -9.23
CA ASN A 18 1.85 5.78 -10.54
C ASN A 18 2.87 5.91 -11.69
N GLY A 19 4.10 5.41 -11.47
CA GLY A 19 5.18 5.46 -12.45
C GLY A 19 5.80 6.85 -12.69
N VAL A 20 5.27 7.90 -12.06
CA VAL A 20 5.81 9.27 -12.15
C VAL A 20 6.65 9.58 -10.92
N ARG A 21 7.90 9.98 -11.14
CA ARG A 21 8.78 10.48 -10.06
C ARG A 21 8.34 11.88 -9.65
N ILE A 22 7.83 12.00 -8.43
CA ILE A 22 7.43 13.29 -7.82
C ILE A 22 8.48 13.81 -6.83
N LEU A 23 9.30 12.93 -6.26
CA LEU A 23 10.43 13.25 -5.39
C LEU A 23 11.66 12.42 -5.79
N ASN A 24 12.85 13.01 -5.66
CA ASN A 24 14.10 12.25 -5.82
C ASN A 24 14.21 11.23 -4.67
N SER A 25 14.77 10.05 -4.97
CA SER A 25 15.03 9.01 -3.96
C SER A 25 15.88 9.55 -2.81
N ASP A 26 16.91 10.34 -3.12
CA ASP A 26 17.81 10.94 -2.14
C ASP A 26 17.07 11.92 -1.21
N THR A 27 16.01 12.57 -1.71
CA THR A 27 15.15 13.43 -0.88
C THR A 27 14.31 12.60 0.10
N ILE A 28 13.81 11.44 -0.33
CA ILE A 28 13.08 10.51 0.54
C ILE A 28 14.01 9.95 1.63
N GLU A 29 15.22 9.53 1.25
CA GLU A 29 16.23 9.05 2.20
C GLU A 29 16.62 10.15 3.19
N LEU A 30 16.83 11.38 2.72
CA LEU A 30 17.08 12.52 3.59
C LEU A 30 15.93 12.71 4.58
N MET A 31 14.66 12.67 4.15
CA MET A 31 13.53 12.85 5.06
C MET A 31 13.38 11.73 6.08
N LYS A 32 13.76 10.49 5.71
CA LYS A 32 13.78 9.31 6.59
C LYS A 32 14.95 9.32 7.57
N THR A 33 16.05 10.00 7.26
CA THR A 33 17.27 9.96 8.09
C THR A 33 17.06 10.63 9.44
N ILE A 34 17.43 9.96 10.53
CA ILE A 34 17.48 10.55 11.88
C ILE A 34 18.74 11.40 12.00
N HIS A 35 18.58 12.72 12.05
CA HIS A 35 19.70 13.66 12.00
C HIS A 35 20.32 13.96 13.37
N ASN A 36 19.55 13.84 14.45
CA ASN A 36 20.00 14.13 15.80
C ASN A 36 19.63 13.01 16.77
N PRO A 37 20.26 11.83 16.64
CA PRO A 37 19.86 10.63 17.39
C PRO A 37 20.05 10.75 18.90
N ILE A 38 20.91 11.67 19.36
CA ILE A 38 21.13 11.90 20.80
C ILE A 38 19.94 12.62 21.43
N SER A 39 19.35 13.62 20.75
CA SER A 39 18.21 14.36 21.27
C SER A 39 16.87 13.72 20.93
N ASN A 40 16.76 13.12 19.74
CA ASN A 40 15.58 12.38 19.32
C ASN A 40 15.99 11.26 18.36
N SER A 41 16.00 10.03 18.87
CA SER A 41 16.35 8.82 18.11
C SER A 41 15.22 8.29 17.23
N MET A 42 14.10 9.01 17.13
CA MET A 42 12.88 8.55 16.46
C MET A 42 12.32 9.59 15.49
N GLN A 43 13.09 10.63 15.13
CA GLN A 43 12.61 11.70 14.27
C GLN A 43 13.55 11.94 13.08
N GLY A 44 12.98 11.86 11.89
CA GLY A 44 13.58 12.32 10.65
C GLY A 44 13.31 13.80 10.41
N LEU A 45 13.25 14.24 9.14
CA LEU A 45 12.85 15.62 8.85
C LEU A 45 11.33 15.70 8.78
N MET A 46 10.69 16.29 9.80
CA MET A 46 9.23 16.34 9.98
C MET A 46 8.56 14.99 10.24
N TRP A 47 9.19 13.85 10.01
CA TRP A 47 8.60 12.51 10.16
C TRP A 47 9.08 11.80 11.42
N TYR A 48 8.29 10.84 11.90
CA TYR A 48 8.60 10.04 13.07
C TYR A 48 8.71 8.56 12.75
N TYR A 49 9.58 7.89 13.47
CA TYR A 49 9.58 6.45 13.65
C TYR A 49 8.84 6.13 14.95
N LYS A 50 8.08 5.04 14.99
CA LYS A 50 7.54 4.47 16.21
C LYS A 50 7.64 2.96 16.20
N ASN A 51 7.74 2.36 17.38
CA ASN A 51 7.58 0.92 17.55
C ASN A 51 6.17 0.63 18.04
N SER A 52 5.39 -0.14 17.29
CA SER A 52 4.04 -0.55 17.69
C SER A 52 3.84 -2.03 17.39
N ASN A 53 3.47 -2.81 18.41
CA ASN A 53 3.24 -4.26 18.30
C ASN A 53 4.37 -5.03 17.58
N GLY A 54 5.63 -4.66 17.83
CA GLY A 54 6.79 -5.28 17.18
C GLY A 54 7.13 -4.75 15.78
N ARG A 55 6.35 -3.81 15.24
CA ARG A 55 6.59 -3.14 13.96
C ARG A 55 7.40 -1.87 14.13
N GLU A 56 8.40 -1.66 13.30
CA GLU A 56 9.00 -0.35 13.08
C GLU A 56 8.17 0.40 12.03
N LEU A 57 7.51 1.46 12.46
CA LEU A 57 6.59 2.24 11.64
C LEU A 57 7.15 3.63 11.38
N PHE A 58 7.03 4.10 10.14
CA PHE A 58 7.43 5.46 9.73
C PHE A 58 6.21 6.28 9.35
N GLY A 59 6.08 7.49 9.87
CA GLY A 59 4.85 8.23 9.67
C GLY A 59 4.76 9.54 10.43
N HIS A 60 3.54 10.05 10.50
CA HIS A 60 3.21 11.26 11.22
C HIS A 60 1.81 11.15 11.80
N ASN A 61 1.56 11.92 12.85
CA ASN A 61 0.22 12.08 13.41
C ASN A 61 -0.15 13.54 13.55
N GLY A 62 -1.43 13.82 13.75
CA GLY A 62 -1.91 15.19 13.87
C GLY A 62 -3.27 15.23 14.54
N SER A 63 -3.50 16.22 15.38
CA SER A 63 -4.78 16.39 16.03
C SER A 63 -5.15 17.87 16.12
N ASP A 64 -6.44 18.13 15.97
CA ASP A 64 -7.10 19.39 16.27
C ASP A 64 -8.45 19.08 16.94
N THR A 65 -9.16 20.10 17.41
CA THR A 65 -10.46 19.93 18.06
C THR A 65 -11.44 19.19 17.15
N GLY A 66 -11.85 17.99 17.57
CA GLY A 66 -12.77 17.14 16.81
C GLY A 66 -12.12 16.33 15.69
N SER A 67 -10.80 16.27 15.59
CA SER A 67 -10.10 15.44 14.61
C SER A 67 -8.75 14.90 15.14
N SER A 68 -8.47 13.64 14.82
CA SER A 68 -7.19 13.00 15.06
C SER A 68 -6.81 12.14 13.85
N THR A 69 -5.54 12.16 13.49
CA THR A 69 -4.98 11.50 12.31
C THR A 69 -3.73 10.73 12.71
N GLU A 70 -3.65 9.47 12.30
CA GLU A 70 -2.44 8.66 12.32
C GLU A 70 -2.17 8.20 10.88
N MET A 71 -0.94 8.37 10.38
CA MET A 71 -0.54 7.90 9.07
C MET A 71 0.84 7.25 9.17
N PHE A 72 0.90 5.93 9.05
CA PHE A 72 2.11 5.15 9.28
C PHE A 72 2.32 4.05 8.25
N ILE A 73 3.58 3.80 7.94
CA ILE A 73 4.06 2.85 6.94
C ILE A 73 4.89 1.78 7.66
N SER A 74 4.58 0.52 7.39
CA SER A 74 5.50 -0.60 7.57
C SER A 74 6.26 -0.82 6.26
N PHE A 75 7.54 -0.45 6.23
CA PHE A 75 8.35 -0.66 5.03
C PHE A 75 8.68 -2.14 4.80
N SER A 76 8.77 -2.95 5.86
CA SER A 76 9.06 -4.39 5.73
C SER A 76 7.93 -5.14 5.03
N GLU A 77 6.69 -4.79 5.35
CA GLU A 77 5.49 -5.45 4.79
C GLU A 77 4.92 -4.72 3.58
N ASN A 78 5.50 -3.57 3.19
CA ASN A 78 4.96 -2.69 2.14
C ASN A 78 3.48 -2.30 2.38
N ILE A 79 3.14 -1.99 3.64
CA ILE A 79 1.77 -1.63 4.06
C ILE A 79 1.76 -0.21 4.64
N GLY A 80 0.76 0.58 4.25
CA GLY A 80 0.49 1.90 4.82
C GLY A 80 -0.92 1.98 5.39
N VAL A 81 -1.05 2.48 6.62
CA VAL A 81 -2.35 2.72 7.29
C VAL A 81 -2.56 4.23 7.49
N VAL A 82 -3.75 4.71 7.10
CA VAL A 82 -4.23 6.06 7.42
C VAL A 82 -5.50 5.94 8.24
N LEU A 83 -5.44 6.35 9.51
CA LEU A 83 -6.58 6.40 10.41
C LEU A 83 -6.99 7.86 10.65
N LEU A 84 -8.25 8.18 10.33
CA LEU A 84 -8.87 9.48 10.59
C LEU A 84 -10.03 9.27 11.55
N THR A 85 -9.99 9.92 12.70
CA THR A 85 -11.07 9.84 13.70
C THR A 85 -11.47 11.23 14.16
N ASN A 86 -12.67 11.33 14.73
CA ASN A 86 -13.15 12.49 15.47
C ASN A 86 -13.13 12.23 16.99
N SER A 87 -12.36 11.24 17.43
CA SER A 87 -12.20 10.84 18.82
C SER A 87 -10.82 11.30 19.32
N ASN A 88 -10.74 11.64 20.60
CA ASN A 88 -9.47 11.88 21.29
C ASN A 88 -9.05 10.68 22.16
N ASN A 89 -9.73 9.53 22.04
CA ASN A 89 -9.35 8.32 22.75
C ASN A 89 -8.13 7.67 22.09
N TYR A 90 -6.95 8.02 22.58
CA TYR A 90 -5.66 7.59 22.04
C TYR A 90 -5.47 6.06 22.09
N ASP A 91 -5.86 5.41 23.20
CA ASP A 91 -5.72 3.95 23.35
C ASP A 91 -6.57 3.19 22.33
N ALA A 92 -7.80 3.67 22.08
CA ALA A 92 -8.66 3.09 21.06
C ALA A 92 -8.08 3.27 19.65
N MET A 93 -7.46 4.43 19.37
CA MET A 93 -6.82 4.68 18.09
C MET A 93 -5.63 3.74 17.84
N ILE A 94 -4.77 3.52 18.85
CA ILE A 94 -3.67 2.56 18.75
C ILE A 94 -4.19 1.15 18.47
N GLN A 95 -5.25 0.72 19.17
CA GLN A 95 -5.85 -0.60 18.94
C GLN A 95 -6.41 -0.74 17.53
N ILE A 96 -7.10 0.29 17.02
CA ILE A 96 -7.62 0.29 15.65
C ILE A 96 -6.47 0.25 14.64
N GLU A 97 -5.42 1.07 14.81
CA GLU A 97 -4.25 1.07 13.93
C GLU A 97 -3.57 -0.31 13.90
N ASN A 98 -3.32 -0.91 15.06
CA ASN A 98 -2.70 -2.23 15.12
C ASN A 98 -3.57 -3.31 14.46
N ASN A 99 -4.88 -3.31 14.72
CA ASN A 99 -5.80 -4.27 14.09
C ASN A 99 -5.85 -4.09 12.56
N LEU A 100 -5.71 -2.85 12.05
CA LEU A 100 -5.65 -2.60 10.61
C LEU A 100 -4.36 -3.14 10.00
N PHE A 101 -3.21 -2.98 10.68
CA PHE A 101 -1.97 -3.61 10.25
C PHE A 101 -2.03 -5.13 10.31
N ASP A 102 -2.50 -5.71 11.42
CA ASP A 102 -2.67 -7.16 11.58
C ASP A 102 -3.54 -7.72 10.44
N PHE A 103 -4.70 -7.09 10.19
CA PHE A 103 -5.59 -7.49 9.10
C PHE A 103 -4.91 -7.39 7.73
N ALA A 104 -4.17 -6.32 7.47
CA ALA A 104 -3.49 -6.12 6.19
C ALA A 104 -2.33 -7.11 5.96
N GLU A 105 -1.62 -7.50 7.01
CA GLU A 105 -0.53 -8.49 6.95
C GLU A 105 -1.06 -9.92 6.81
N GLU A 106 -2.18 -10.24 7.46
CA GLU A 106 -2.83 -11.54 7.37
C GLU A 106 -3.62 -11.72 6.06
N THR A 107 -4.00 -10.61 5.42
CA THR A 107 -4.76 -10.63 4.16
C THR A 107 -3.83 -10.60 2.97
N ASN A 108 -3.86 -11.65 2.15
CA ASN A 108 -3.21 -11.59 0.84
C ASN A 108 -4.07 -10.75 -0.11
N PHE A 109 -3.67 -9.49 -0.36
CA PHE A 109 -4.29 -8.63 -1.36
C PHE A 109 -3.89 -9.11 -2.77
N MET A 110 -4.41 -10.25 -3.22
CA MET A 110 -4.28 -10.64 -4.62
C MET A 110 -4.98 -9.57 -5.47
N LEU A 111 -4.22 -8.94 -6.36
CA LEU A 111 -4.79 -8.06 -7.36
C LEU A 111 -5.48 -8.94 -8.41
N ILE A 112 -6.80 -8.82 -8.52
CA ILE A 112 -7.53 -9.47 -9.62
C ILE A 112 -6.95 -8.92 -10.94
N GLY A 113 -6.47 -9.81 -11.80
CA GLY A 113 -5.77 -9.50 -13.03
C GLY A 113 -4.24 -9.52 -12.94
N ASP A 114 -3.64 -9.58 -11.75
CA ASP A 114 -2.22 -9.87 -11.57
C ASP A 114 -2.03 -11.40 -11.50
N ILE A 115 -1.74 -11.99 -12.65
CA ILE A 115 -1.70 -13.45 -12.80
C ILE A 115 -0.32 -13.98 -12.43
N ASN A 116 0.72 -13.17 -12.64
CA ASN A 116 2.10 -13.55 -12.35
C ASN A 116 2.54 -13.22 -10.91
N ASN A 117 1.71 -12.50 -10.16
CA ASN A 117 1.93 -12.03 -8.79
C ASN A 117 3.16 -11.12 -8.65
N ASP A 118 3.43 -10.29 -9.66
CA ASP A 118 4.51 -9.29 -9.61
C ASP A 118 4.05 -7.93 -9.04
N GLY A 119 2.76 -7.81 -8.71
CA GLY A 119 2.14 -6.61 -8.15
C GLY A 119 1.73 -5.59 -9.21
N ILE A 120 1.89 -5.86 -10.51
CA ILE A 120 1.64 -4.92 -11.61
C ILE A 120 0.79 -5.57 -12.70
N ILE A 121 -0.46 -5.16 -12.84
CA ILE A 121 -1.29 -5.59 -13.98
C ILE A 121 -0.76 -4.99 -15.29
N ASN A 122 -0.24 -5.82 -16.17
CA ASN A 122 0.31 -5.42 -17.46
C ASN A 122 0.16 -6.51 -18.54
N ILE A 123 0.82 -6.33 -19.69
CA ILE A 123 0.74 -7.26 -20.83
C ILE A 123 1.25 -8.67 -20.51
N LEU A 124 2.14 -8.81 -19.51
CA LEU A 124 2.64 -10.10 -19.06
C LEU A 124 1.51 -10.94 -18.43
N ASP A 125 0.57 -10.32 -17.72
CA ASP A 125 -0.61 -11.01 -17.18
C ASP A 125 -1.54 -11.50 -18.27
N ILE A 126 -1.74 -10.72 -19.33
CA ILE A 126 -2.50 -11.15 -20.50
C ILE A 126 -1.86 -12.38 -21.14
N ILE A 127 -0.53 -12.39 -21.30
CA ILE A 127 0.19 -13.54 -21.87
C ILE A 127 -0.05 -14.79 -21.02
N GLN A 128 -0.01 -14.66 -19.70
CA GLN A 128 -0.28 -15.77 -18.79
C GLN A 128 -1.74 -16.20 -18.80
N MET A 129 -2.69 -15.26 -18.85
CA MET A 129 -4.11 -15.53 -19.00
C MET A 129 -4.40 -16.33 -20.26
N VAL A 130 -3.83 -15.92 -21.39
CA VAL A 130 -3.98 -16.64 -22.67
C VAL A 130 -3.41 -18.05 -22.54
N ASN A 131 -2.30 -18.25 -21.84
CA ASN A 131 -1.79 -19.59 -21.57
C ASN A 131 -2.79 -20.42 -20.75
N LEU A 132 -3.36 -19.87 -19.67
CA LEU A 132 -4.40 -20.54 -18.86
C LEU A 132 -5.60 -20.97 -19.72
N ILE A 133 -6.08 -20.08 -20.59
CA ILE A 133 -7.16 -20.37 -21.54
C ILE A 133 -6.78 -21.52 -22.48
N LEU A 134 -5.56 -21.50 -23.03
CA LEU A 134 -5.10 -22.51 -23.98
C LEU A 134 -4.93 -23.90 -23.36
N VAL A 135 -4.54 -23.97 -22.08
CA VAL A 135 -4.41 -25.24 -21.34
C VAL A 135 -5.67 -25.62 -20.56
N ASN A 136 -6.72 -24.78 -20.61
CA ASN A 136 -7.98 -24.94 -19.89
C ASN A 136 -7.76 -25.08 -18.36
N GLU A 137 -6.86 -24.26 -17.82
CA GLU A 137 -6.62 -24.12 -16.38
C GLU A 137 -7.34 -22.89 -15.84
N TYR A 138 -7.83 -22.99 -14.60
CA TYR A 138 -8.54 -21.93 -13.92
C TYR A 138 -7.64 -21.28 -12.86
N SER A 139 -7.69 -19.95 -12.79
CA SER A 139 -7.10 -19.16 -11.71
C SER A 139 -8.10 -18.10 -11.26
N ASN A 140 -8.28 -17.94 -9.95
CA ASN A 140 -9.13 -16.88 -9.38
C ASN A 140 -8.64 -15.48 -9.79
N SER A 141 -7.33 -15.28 -9.96
CA SER A 141 -6.80 -13.98 -10.39
C SER A 141 -7.06 -13.69 -11.87
N ALA A 142 -7.42 -14.71 -12.65
CA ALA A 142 -7.68 -14.60 -14.09
C ALA A 142 -9.19 -14.54 -14.44
N ASP A 143 -10.08 -14.81 -13.48
CA ASP A 143 -11.53 -14.67 -13.65
C ASP A 143 -11.96 -13.27 -13.22
N ILE A 144 -12.01 -12.35 -14.17
CA ILE A 144 -12.13 -10.91 -13.90
C ILE A 144 -13.59 -10.51 -13.71
N ASN A 145 -14.52 -11.18 -14.38
CA ASN A 145 -15.95 -10.97 -14.19
C ASN A 145 -16.58 -11.90 -13.14
N ASP A 146 -15.80 -12.79 -12.52
CA ASP A 146 -16.22 -13.73 -11.46
C ASP A 146 -17.38 -14.63 -11.94
N ASP A 147 -17.32 -15.08 -13.21
CA ASP A 147 -18.34 -15.95 -13.81
C ASP A 147 -18.00 -17.46 -13.70
N GLY A 148 -16.86 -17.78 -13.11
CA GLY A 148 -16.33 -19.12 -12.93
C GLY A 148 -15.60 -19.67 -14.16
N ILE A 149 -15.38 -18.88 -15.22
CA ILE A 149 -14.80 -19.31 -16.48
C ILE A 149 -13.75 -18.32 -16.99
N VAL A 150 -12.47 -18.69 -16.91
CA VAL A 150 -11.38 -17.91 -17.54
C VAL A 150 -11.45 -18.02 -19.08
N ASN A 151 -11.80 -16.93 -19.75
CA ASN A 151 -11.97 -16.88 -21.20
C ASN A 151 -11.61 -15.49 -21.80
N ILE A 152 -11.95 -15.27 -23.08
CA ILE A 152 -11.61 -14.03 -23.79
C ILE A 152 -12.27 -12.78 -23.20
N LEU A 153 -13.40 -12.92 -22.50
CA LEU A 153 -14.06 -11.81 -21.81
C LEU A 153 -13.21 -11.26 -20.66
N ASP A 154 -12.45 -12.12 -19.97
CA ASP A 154 -11.50 -11.71 -18.92
C ASP A 154 -10.32 -10.93 -19.51
N VAL A 155 -9.79 -11.41 -20.64
CA VAL A 155 -8.70 -10.74 -21.36
C VAL A 155 -9.10 -9.32 -21.75
N VAL A 156 -10.32 -9.13 -22.28
CA VAL A 156 -10.83 -7.81 -22.66
C VAL A 156 -10.95 -6.88 -21.45
N GLN A 157 -11.32 -7.42 -20.28
CA GLN A 157 -11.39 -6.64 -19.05
C GLN A 157 -10.01 -6.23 -18.54
N ILE A 158 -9.01 -7.13 -18.56
CA ILE A 158 -7.62 -6.75 -18.25
C ILE A 158 -7.13 -5.66 -19.21
N VAL A 159 -7.37 -5.79 -20.51
CA VAL A 159 -7.00 -4.75 -21.48
C VAL A 159 -7.64 -3.41 -21.12
N THR A 160 -8.89 -3.42 -20.65
CA THR A 160 -9.59 -2.22 -20.18
C THR A 160 -8.91 -1.61 -18.95
N ILE A 161 -8.47 -2.44 -17.99
CA ILE A 161 -7.72 -2.02 -16.81
C ILE A 161 -6.36 -1.41 -17.19
N ILE A 162 -5.64 -2.01 -18.14
CA ILE A 162 -4.33 -1.53 -18.57
C ILE A 162 -4.42 -0.17 -19.31
N LEU A 163 -5.54 0.09 -19.98
CA LEU A 163 -5.73 1.31 -20.79
C LEU A 163 -6.38 2.47 -20.03
N SER A 164 -6.84 2.26 -18.79
CA SER A 164 -7.48 3.28 -17.95
C SER A 164 -6.47 4.13 -17.17
#